data_AF-A0A5S3W372-F1
#
_entry.id   AF-A0A5S3W372-F1
#
_cell.length_a   1.000
_cell.length_b   1.000
_cell.length_c   1.000
_cell.angle_alpha   90.00
_cell.angle_beta   90.00
_cell.angle_gamma   90.00
#
_symmetry.space_group_name_H-M   'P 1'
#
loop_
_entity.id
_entity.type
_entity.pdbx_description
1 polymer ?
#
loop_
_entity_poly.entity_id
_entity_poly.type
_entity_poly.pdbx_seq_one_letter_code
_entity_poly.pdbx_strand_id
1 'polypeptide(L)'
;AALKLTVTLNQDALKQAFSAIVARHESLRTCFIGGDDGEPIQVLQEADTFDIPFTDLSTLTIGIREAEIAEVIAKEAVSAFDLSQDLMLRARLLKVS
;
A
#
# COMPACT_ATOMS: atom_id res chain seq x y z
N ALA A 1 1.36 8.17 -7.62
CA ALA A 1 2.72 8.76 -7.54
C ALA A 1 3.67 7.73 -6.95
N ALA A 2 4.97 7.75 -7.27
CA ALA A 2 5.97 6.80 -6.75
C ALA A 2 7.22 7.54 -6.27
N LEU A 3 7.94 6.94 -5.31
CA LEU A 3 9.19 7.44 -4.75
C LEU A 3 10.33 6.48 -5.08
N LYS A 4 11.43 7.00 -5.65
CA LYS A 4 12.65 6.22 -5.87
C LYS A 4 13.61 6.42 -4.70
N LEU A 5 14.05 5.31 -4.11
CA LEU A 5 15.03 5.28 -3.02
C LEU A 5 16.36 4.73 -3.55
N THR A 6 17.47 5.41 -3.24
CA THR A 6 18.83 4.97 -3.58
C THR A 6 19.62 4.73 -2.30
N VAL A 7 19.16 3.74 -1.51
CA VAL A 7 19.72 3.39 -0.20
C VAL A 7 19.71 1.88 -0.01
N THR A 8 20.49 1.38 0.95
CA THR A 8 20.25 0.04 1.48
C THR A 8 18.98 0.07 2.31
N LEU A 9 18.01 -0.76 1.97
CA LEU A 9 16.68 -0.76 2.58
C LEU A 9 16.48 -2.03 3.40
N ASN A 10 16.23 -1.89 4.70
CA ASN A 10 15.78 -2.99 5.54
C ASN A 10 14.26 -3.15 5.38
N GLN A 11 13.82 -4.24 4.76
CA GLN A 11 12.42 -4.49 4.45
C GLN A 11 11.56 -4.70 5.71
N ASP A 12 12.10 -5.34 6.74
CA ASP A 12 11.37 -5.60 7.98
C ASP A 12 11.16 -4.30 8.76
N ALA A 13 12.19 -3.45 8.81
CA ALA A 13 12.07 -2.12 9.42
C ALA A 13 11.06 -1.24 8.66
N LEU A 14 11.00 -1.34 7.32
CA LEU A 14 10.00 -0.64 6.53
C LEU A 14 8.57 -1.12 6.86
N LYS A 15 8.35 -2.43 6.92
CA LYS A 15 7.05 -3.01 7.30
C LYS A 15 6.62 -2.59 8.69
N GLN A 16 7.54 -2.60 9.67
CA GLN A 16 7.29 -2.13 11.02
C GLN A 16 6.93 -0.65 11.06
N ALA A 17 7.64 0.20 10.30
CA ALA A 17 7.36 1.62 10.23
C ALA A 17 5.96 1.90 9.66
N PHE A 18 5.58 1.22 8.56
CA PHE A 18 4.24 1.36 7.98
C PHE A 18 3.15 0.85 8.94
N SER A 19 3.37 -0.29 9.60
CA SER A 19 2.44 -0.82 10.60
C SER A 19 2.22 0.18 11.74
N ALA A 20 3.31 0.80 12.24
CA ALA A 20 3.22 1.83 13.29
C ALA A 20 2.49 3.10 12.82
N ILE A 21 2.68 3.53 11.57
CA ILE A 21 1.96 4.67 10.98
C ILE A 21 0.47 4.35 10.91
N VAL A 22 0.09 3.20 10.36
CA VAL A 22 -1.32 2.81 10.24
C VAL A 22 -1.98 2.67 11.62
N ALA A 23 -1.31 2.01 12.57
CA ALA A 23 -1.81 1.88 13.94
C ALA A 23 -2.06 3.26 14.60
N ARG A 24 -1.11 4.20 14.44
CA ARG A 24 -1.17 5.55 15.00
C ARG A 24 -2.30 6.41 14.42
N HIS A 25 -2.65 6.24 13.15
CA HIS A 25 -3.55 7.15 12.44
C HIS A 25 -4.92 6.48 12.17
N GLU A 26 -5.93 6.83 12.97
CA GLU A 26 -7.28 6.27 12.84
C GLU A 26 -7.88 6.42 11.44
N SER A 27 -7.64 7.56 10.78
CA SER A 27 -8.17 7.80 9.42
C SER A 27 -7.67 6.79 8.38
N LEU A 28 -6.53 6.14 8.61
CA LEU A 28 -6.01 5.08 7.73
C LEU A 28 -6.68 3.72 7.98
N ARG A 29 -7.38 3.58 9.11
CA ARG A 29 -8.05 2.36 9.56
C ARG A 29 -9.58 2.50 9.59
N THR A 30 -10.11 3.66 9.20
CA THR A 30 -11.55 3.89 9.10
C THR A 30 -12.12 3.19 7.86
N CYS A 31 -13.05 2.28 8.08
CA CYS A 31 -13.91 1.65 7.08
C CYS A 31 -15.35 2.18 7.21
N PHE A 32 -16.15 1.95 6.18
CA PHE A 32 -17.53 2.37 6.08
C PHE A 32 -18.43 1.17 5.79
N ILE A 33 -19.36 0.88 6.69
CA ILE A 33 -20.38 -0.16 6.52
C ILE A 33 -21.76 0.47 6.37
N GLY A 34 -22.70 -0.23 5.73
CA GLY A 34 -24.09 0.23 5.65
C GLY A 34 -24.78 0.09 7.01
N GLY A 35 -25.39 1.18 7.49
CA GLY A 35 -26.30 1.17 8.63
C GLY A 35 -27.69 0.64 8.28
N ASP A 36 -28.48 0.35 9.30
CA ASP A 36 -29.85 -0.19 9.16
C ASP A 36 -30.82 0.76 8.43
N ASP A 37 -30.50 2.05 8.39
CA ASP A 37 -31.24 3.12 7.70
C ASP A 37 -30.66 3.46 6.31
N GLY A 38 -29.58 2.77 5.90
CA GLY A 38 -28.87 3.03 4.65
C GLY A 38 -27.78 4.11 4.74
N GLU A 39 -27.58 4.74 5.89
CA GLU A 39 -26.50 5.71 6.09
C GLU A 39 -25.17 5.01 6.44
N PRO A 40 -24.03 5.49 5.92
CA PRO A 40 -22.73 4.86 6.18
C PRO A 40 -22.26 5.10 7.62
N ILE A 41 -21.87 4.03 8.31
CA ILE A 41 -21.31 4.08 9.65
C ILE A 41 -19.79 3.85 9.57
N GLN A 42 -19.03 4.67 10.29
CA GLN A 42 -17.58 4.52 10.39
C GLN A 42 -17.21 3.46 11.43
N VAL A 43 -16.34 2.54 11.04
CA VAL A 43 -15.79 1.50 11.91
C VAL A 43 -14.27 1.56 11.84
N LEU A 44 -13.61 1.46 12.98
CA LEU A 44 -12.15 1.37 13.03
C LEU A 44 -11.73 -0.10 12.96
N GLN A 45 -10.91 -0.43 11.96
CA GLN A 45 -10.24 -1.72 11.92
C GLN A 45 -9.02 -1.72 12.85
N GLU A 46 -8.78 -2.88 13.47
CA GLU A 46 -7.49 -3.19 14.06
C GLU A 46 -6.48 -3.42 12.92
N ALA A 47 -5.29 -2.84 13.04
CA ALA A 47 -4.25 -2.95 12.01
C ALA A 47 -2.88 -3.07 12.66
N ASP A 48 -2.64 -4.23 13.28
CA ASP A 48 -1.38 -4.54 13.93
C ASP A 48 -0.26 -4.84 12.93
N THR A 49 -0.64 -5.23 11.70
CA THR A 49 0.29 -5.59 10.62
C THR A 49 -0.09 -4.90 9.33
N PHE A 50 0.90 -4.38 8.61
CA PHE A 50 0.74 -3.80 7.28
C PHE A 50 1.58 -4.55 6.24
N ASP A 51 0.91 -5.05 5.20
CA ASP A 51 1.57 -5.78 4.12
C ASP A 51 2.16 -4.84 3.06
N ILE A 52 3.39 -5.13 2.67
CA ILE A 52 4.08 -4.45 1.57
C ILE A 52 4.52 -5.53 0.58
N PRO A 53 3.74 -5.79 -0.49
CA PRO A 53 4.14 -6.70 -1.56
C PRO A 53 5.48 -6.28 -2.14
N PHE A 54 6.35 -7.26 -2.34
CA PHE A 54 7.70 -7.07 -2.88
C PHE A 54 7.80 -7.68 -4.27
N THR A 55 8.45 -6.96 -5.19
CA THR A 55 8.76 -7.48 -6.53
C THR A 55 10.18 -7.08 -6.91
N ASP A 56 11.02 -8.06 -7.26
CA ASP A 56 12.38 -7.83 -7.73
C ASP A 56 12.39 -7.71 -9.25
N LEU A 57 12.69 -6.51 -9.74
CA LEU A 57 12.83 -6.16 -11.15
C LEU A 57 14.31 -5.92 -11.52
N SER A 58 15.24 -6.12 -10.59
CA SER A 58 16.67 -5.80 -10.78
C SER A 58 17.34 -6.65 -11.87
N THR A 59 16.79 -7.82 -12.16
CA THR A 59 17.30 -8.76 -13.17
C THR A 59 16.80 -8.46 -14.59
N LEU A 60 15.83 -7.56 -14.75
CA LEU A 60 15.26 -7.20 -16.05
C LEU A 60 16.18 -6.23 -16.80
N THR A 61 16.14 -6.28 -18.13
CA THR A 61 16.81 -5.28 -18.97
C THR A 61 16.16 -3.91 -18.76
N ILE A 62 16.92 -2.83 -18.98
CA ILE A 62 16.48 -1.45 -18.67
C ILE A 62 15.10 -1.15 -19.29
N GLY A 63 14.92 -1.43 -20.58
CA GLY A 63 13.65 -1.14 -21.27
C GLY A 63 12.46 -1.94 -20.73
N ILE A 64 12.64 -3.23 -20.41
CA ILE A 64 11.58 -4.06 -19.85
C ILE A 64 11.26 -3.60 -18.42
N ARG A 65 12.29 -3.30 -17.62
CA ARG A 65 12.14 -2.82 -16.24
C ARG A 65 11.36 -1.51 -16.17
N GLU A 66 11.65 -0.55 -17.04
CA GLU A 66 10.95 0.73 -17.07
C GLU A 66 9.47 0.57 -17.44
N ALA A 67 9.17 -0.28 -18.41
CA ALA A 67 7.80 -0.61 -18.78
C ALA A 67 7.03 -1.25 -17.61
N GLU A 68 7.64 -2.23 -16.93
CA GLU A 68 7.03 -2.92 -15.78
C GLU A 68 6.78 -1.94 -14.61
N ILE A 69 7.73 -1.06 -14.30
CA ILE A 69 7.55 -0.03 -13.26
C ILE A 69 6.36 0.87 -13.60
N ALA A 70 6.25 1.32 -14.86
CA ALA A 70 5.16 2.19 -15.30
C ALA A 70 3.80 1.47 -15.21
N GLU A 71 3.74 0.19 -15.61
CA GLU A 71 2.53 -0.62 -15.52
C GLU A 71 2.09 -0.81 -14.07
N VAL A 72 3.02 -1.17 -13.17
CA VAL A 72 2.72 -1.32 -11.74
C VAL A 72 2.20 -0.01 -11.15
N ILE A 73 2.83 1.12 -11.44
CA ILE A 73 2.38 2.43 -10.95
C ILE A 73 0.97 2.75 -11.45
N ALA A 74 0.71 2.52 -12.74
CA ALA A 74 -0.61 2.78 -13.32
C ALA A 74 -1.69 1.91 -12.68
N LYS A 75 -1.41 0.61 -12.49
CA LYS A 75 -2.33 -0.34 -11.86
C LYS A 75 -2.66 0.01 -10.42
N GLU A 76 -1.65 0.34 -9.61
CA GLU A 76 -1.86 0.74 -8.21
C GLU A 76 -2.64 2.07 -8.10
N ALA A 77 -2.41 3.01 -9.01
CA ALA A 77 -3.08 4.31 -8.99
C ALA A 77 -4.58 4.24 -9.29
N VAL A 78 -5.03 3.27 -10.10
CA VAL A 78 -6.44 3.11 -10.49
C VAL A 78 -7.15 2.01 -9.72
N SER A 79 -6.43 1.24 -8.91
CA SER A 79 -7.05 0.20 -8.09
C SER A 79 -7.98 0.84 -7.07
N ALA A 80 -9.25 0.44 -7.06
CA ALA A 80 -10.19 0.91 -6.05
C ALA A 80 -9.81 0.35 -4.67
N PHE A 81 -10.20 1.08 -3.62
CA PHE A 81 -10.28 0.53 -2.26
C PHE A 81 -11.70 0.02 -2.03
N ASP A 82 -11.83 -1.13 -1.39
CA ASP A 82 -13.08 -1.55 -0.78
C ASP A 82 -13.24 -0.82 0.57
N LEU A 83 -14.06 0.23 0.57
CA LEU A 83 -14.26 1.07 1.75
C LEU A 83 -14.83 0.31 2.96
N SER A 84 -15.38 -0.89 2.78
CA SER A 84 -15.93 -1.70 3.86
C SER A 84 -14.89 -2.47 4.66
N GLN A 85 -13.70 -2.70 4.09
CA GLN A 85 -12.72 -3.62 4.68
C GLN A 85 -11.26 -3.29 4.42
N ASP A 86 -10.93 -2.39 3.49
CA ASP A 86 -9.55 -2.04 3.22
C ASP A 86 -9.03 -0.97 4.19
N LEU A 87 -7.73 -1.02 4.47
CA LEU A 87 -7.02 0.12 5.00
C LEU A 87 -6.95 1.23 3.94
N MET A 88 -7.11 2.49 4.33
CA MET A 88 -7.07 3.65 3.43
C MET A 88 -5.63 4.04 3.03
N LEU A 89 -4.76 3.02 2.90
CA LEU A 89 -3.38 3.11 2.45
C LEU A 89 -2.96 1.77 1.85
N ARG A 90 -2.25 1.81 0.71
CA ARG A 90 -1.54 0.67 0.12
C ARG A 90 -0.11 1.09 -0.22
N ALA A 91 0.82 0.14 -0.14
CA ALA A 91 2.19 0.35 -0.57
C ALA A 91 2.73 -0.90 -1.24
N ARG A 92 3.65 -0.72 -2.20
CA ARG A 92 4.38 -1.80 -2.86
C ARG A 92 5.85 -1.42 -2.95
N LEU A 93 6.72 -2.40 -2.75
CA LEU A 93 8.16 -2.22 -2.88
C LEU A 93 8.66 -2.90 -4.15
N LEU A 94 9.26 -2.09 -5.04
CA LEU A 94 9.94 -2.57 -6.25
C LEU A 94 11.44 -2.44 -6.07
N LYS A 95 12.18 -3.54 -6.20
CA LYS A 95 13.64 -3.48 -6.32
C LYS A 95 14.01 -3.31 -7.78
N VAL A 96 14.73 -2.24 -8.10
CA VAL A 96 15.01 -1.85 -9.49
C VAL A 96 16.49 -1.94 -9.87
N SER A 97 17.38 -2.19 -8.90
CA SER A 97 18.82 -2.35 -9.07
C SER A 97 19.41 -3.25 -7.98
#